data_AF-A0A561TPS7-F1
#
_entry.id   AF-A0A561TPS7-F1
#
_cell.length_a   1.000
_cell.length_b   1.000
_cell.length_c   1.000
_cell.angle_alpha   90.00
_cell.angle_beta   90.00
_cell.angle_gamma   90.00
#
_symmetry.space_group_name_H-M   'P 1'
#
loop_
_entity.id
_entity.type
_entity.pdbx_description
1 polymer ?
#
loop_
_entity_poly.entity_id
_entity_poly.type
_entity_poly.pdbx_seq_one_letter_code
_entity_poly.pdbx_strand_id
1 'polypeptide(L)'
;MRSIGEMARDSGLGVSALRFYDRAGVLVPHRVDPDSGYRWYAPGQLDEARLLARLRRAGMPLADVRLVLAGWAGAETDLVRRLLDAHLRRLERGLSGARAEFSTLRALLDDRENPMTSPRTTAPVRLSVPAPGLAAALDAVRYAAGADPELPMLGGILFDVEGDALRLVATDRYRMAVARTAVDGHGGPRVQVTVPLALADAMRALLDGEAEVRLTVDGDRVTLETGGTGERQAAGQVLGHDFPDYRRLVRLPAGRRAPVDVPAFREAVRTGPVRAGEVRAQDGVPCDLSVLEVTADGSVALAGDGADDREVVAVNRAFLLDALAAGAGDRLVLEFGAPTAPLVIRRPDDEHTFSLLMPVRLEN
;
A
#
# COMPACT_ATOMS: atom_id res chain seq x y z
N MET A 1 -25.23 17.20 44.39
CA MET A 1 -23.92 16.50 44.47
C MET A 1 -24.14 15.03 44.17
N ARG A 2 -23.13 14.33 43.64
CA ARG A 2 -23.17 12.89 43.36
C ARG A 2 -22.26 12.14 44.33
N SER A 3 -22.75 11.03 44.87
CA SER A 3 -21.92 10.10 45.64
C SER A 3 -20.91 9.39 44.72
N ILE A 4 -19.84 8.81 45.29
CA ILE A 4 -18.86 8.04 44.50
C ILE A 4 -19.49 6.88 43.70
N GLY A 5 -20.56 6.25 44.21
CA GLY A 5 -21.27 5.18 43.53
C GLY A 5 -22.11 5.66 42.34
N GLU A 6 -22.78 6.80 42.48
CA GLU A 6 -23.51 7.44 41.38
C GLU A 6 -22.55 7.98 40.33
N MET A 7 -21.46 8.62 40.78
CA MET A 7 -20.39 9.10 39.91
C MET A 7 -19.78 7.97 39.08
N ALA A 8 -19.56 6.81 39.69
CA ALA A 8 -19.02 5.64 39.00
C ALA A 8 -19.95 5.14 37.89
N ARG A 9 -21.25 5.04 38.18
CA ARG A 9 -22.27 4.67 37.19
C ARG A 9 -22.36 5.67 36.05
N ASP A 10 -22.42 6.96 36.35
CA ASP A 10 -22.71 8.01 35.35
C ASP A 10 -21.50 8.37 34.47
N SER A 11 -20.28 8.17 34.97
CA SER A 11 -19.03 8.46 34.26
C SER A 11 -18.44 7.25 33.52
N GLY A 12 -18.85 6.03 33.88
CA GLY A 12 -18.24 4.79 33.37
C GLY A 12 -16.88 4.47 33.97
N LEU A 13 -16.46 5.19 35.02
CA LEU A 13 -15.27 4.87 35.82
C LEU A 13 -15.67 4.02 37.02
N GLY A 14 -14.96 2.92 37.29
CA GLY A 14 -15.22 2.13 38.51
C GLY A 14 -14.93 2.92 39.79
N VAL A 15 -15.58 2.55 40.90
CA VAL A 15 -15.36 3.18 42.23
C VAL A 15 -13.89 3.15 42.64
N SER A 16 -13.18 2.05 42.35
CA SER A 16 -11.74 1.93 42.60
C SER A 16 -10.91 2.90 41.73
N ALA A 17 -11.32 3.10 40.47
CA ALA A 17 -10.66 4.03 39.56
C ALA A 17 -10.84 5.49 40.04
N LEU A 18 -12.03 5.86 40.51
CA LEU A 18 -12.29 7.19 41.09
C LEU A 18 -11.40 7.44 42.32
N ARG A 19 -11.22 6.45 43.21
CA ARG A 19 -10.29 6.54 44.35
C ARG A 19 -8.82 6.63 43.90
N PHE A 20 -8.45 5.98 42.81
CA PHE A 20 -7.12 6.10 42.23
C PHE A 20 -6.87 7.50 41.67
N TYR A 21 -7.82 8.06 40.91
CA TYR A 21 -7.68 9.39 40.30
C TYR A 21 -7.71 10.52 41.32
N ASP A 22 -8.45 10.36 42.41
CA ASP A 22 -8.37 11.23 43.59
C ASP A 22 -6.93 11.27 44.14
N ARG A 23 -6.37 10.10 44.49
CA ARG A 23 -4.99 10.01 45.00
C ARG A 23 -3.94 10.52 44.01
N ALA A 24 -4.16 10.33 42.71
CA ALA A 24 -3.27 10.79 41.65
C ALA A 24 -3.45 12.29 41.33
N GLY A 25 -4.39 12.99 41.98
CA GLY A 25 -4.67 14.41 41.77
C GLY A 25 -5.22 14.73 40.38
N VAL A 26 -5.89 13.78 39.74
CA VAL A 26 -6.44 13.91 38.37
C VAL A 26 -7.92 14.26 38.39
N LEU A 27 -8.67 13.69 39.33
CA LEU A 27 -10.08 14.02 39.56
C LEU A 27 -10.34 14.01 41.07
N VAL A 28 -10.15 15.16 41.69
CA VAL A 28 -10.29 15.33 43.15
C VAL A 28 -11.77 15.52 43.49
N PRO A 29 -12.34 14.77 44.45
CA PRO A 29 -13.72 14.95 44.87
C PRO A 29 -13.93 16.35 45.46
N HIS A 30 -15.09 16.95 45.17
CA HIS A 30 -15.45 18.26 45.71
C HIS A 30 -15.50 18.28 47.24
N ARG A 31 -15.96 17.18 47.86
CA ARG A 31 -15.96 17.02 49.31
C ARG A 31 -15.63 15.59 49.70
N VAL A 32 -14.76 15.44 50.70
CA VAL A 32 -14.54 14.18 51.41
C VAL A 32 -15.09 14.37 52.81
N ASP A 33 -15.93 13.44 53.24
CA ASP A 33 -16.47 13.41 54.60
C ASP A 33 -15.32 13.08 55.59
N PRO A 34 -15.08 13.91 56.62
CA PRO A 34 -13.91 13.77 57.49
C PRO A 34 -13.99 12.55 58.41
N ASP A 35 -15.19 12.09 58.75
CA ASP A 35 -15.40 10.98 59.70
C ASP A 35 -15.49 9.62 58.98
N SER A 36 -16.15 9.59 57.82
CA SER A 36 -16.38 8.36 57.05
C SER A 36 -15.46 8.18 55.84
N GLY A 37 -14.74 9.23 55.43
CA GLY A 37 -13.91 9.23 54.20
C GLY A 37 -14.73 9.15 52.90
N TYR A 38 -16.04 9.37 52.99
CA TYR A 38 -16.95 9.25 51.86
C TYR A 38 -16.81 10.42 50.88
N ARG A 39 -16.81 10.13 49.57
CA ARG A 39 -16.49 11.11 48.51
C ARG A 39 -17.74 11.59 47.80
N TRP A 40 -17.82 12.90 47.62
CA TRP A 40 -18.88 13.61 46.94
C TRP A 40 -18.32 14.46 45.80
N TYR A 41 -18.97 14.38 44.65
CA TYR A 41 -18.59 15.08 43.43
C TYR A 41 -19.63 16.15 43.08
N ALA A 42 -19.16 17.31 42.60
CA ALA A 42 -20.04 18.37 42.13
C ALA A 42 -20.66 18.00 40.77
N PRO A 43 -21.83 18.56 40.41
CA PRO A 43 -22.47 18.24 39.14
C PRO A 43 -21.60 18.44 37.89
N GLY A 44 -20.76 19.49 37.88
CA GLY A 44 -19.85 19.80 36.77
C GLY A 44 -18.66 18.85 36.60
N GLN A 45 -18.31 18.07 37.63
CA GLN A 45 -17.20 17.10 37.54
C GLN A 45 -17.55 15.86 36.72
N LEU A 46 -18.83 15.69 36.37
CA LEU A 46 -19.28 14.56 35.57
C LEU A 46 -18.68 14.57 34.16
N ASP A 47 -18.61 15.74 33.53
CA ASP A 47 -18.09 15.84 32.16
C ASP A 47 -16.58 15.64 32.11
N GLU A 48 -15.84 16.14 33.11
CA GLU A 48 -14.41 15.85 33.30
C GLU A 48 -14.15 14.35 33.48
N ALA A 49 -14.96 13.69 34.30
CA ALA A 49 -14.82 12.24 34.52
C ALA A 49 -15.15 11.42 33.28
N ARG A 50 -16.15 11.84 32.48
CA ARG A 50 -16.48 11.21 31.20
C ARG A 50 -15.36 11.41 30.18
N LEU A 51 -14.77 12.59 30.12
CA LEU A 51 -13.62 12.89 29.28
C LEU A 51 -12.41 12.04 29.69
N LEU A 52 -12.09 12.00 30.98
CA LEU A 52 -11.07 11.14 31.56
C LEU A 52 -11.27 9.67 31.16
N ALA A 53 -12.49 9.15 31.27
CA ALA A 53 -12.81 7.77 30.87
C ALA A 53 -12.54 7.52 29.37
N ARG A 54 -12.87 8.46 28.49
CA ARG A 54 -12.62 8.36 27.04
C ARG A 54 -11.12 8.37 26.73
N LEU A 55 -10.36 9.29 27.32
CA LEU A 55 -8.91 9.40 27.09
C LEU A 55 -8.17 8.15 27.58
N ARG A 56 -8.60 7.58 28.72
CA ARG A 56 -8.05 6.34 29.25
C ARG A 56 -8.37 5.13 28.37
N ARG A 57 -9.58 5.06 27.81
CA ARG A 57 -9.94 4.02 26.83
C ARG A 57 -9.12 4.15 25.54
N ALA A 58 -8.78 5.36 25.14
CA ALA A 58 -7.87 5.63 24.02
C ALA A 58 -6.37 5.40 24.37
N GLY A 59 -6.06 4.84 25.54
CA GLY A 59 -4.69 4.51 25.92
C GLY A 59 -3.80 5.72 26.22
N MET A 60 -4.37 6.90 26.47
CA MET A 60 -3.58 8.10 26.76
C MET A 60 -2.83 7.96 28.11
N PRO A 61 -1.54 8.32 28.16
CA PRO A 61 -0.76 8.35 29.41
C PRO A 61 -1.39 9.30 30.45
N LEU A 62 -1.29 8.95 31.73
CA LEU A 62 -1.92 9.73 32.80
C LEU A 62 -1.38 11.17 32.88
N ALA A 63 -0.11 11.38 32.53
CA ALA A 63 0.49 12.72 32.46
C ALA A 63 -0.22 13.61 31.42
N ASP A 64 -0.44 13.09 30.21
CA ASP A 64 -1.11 13.83 29.13
C ASP A 64 -2.59 14.05 29.42
N VAL A 65 -3.24 13.07 30.05
CA VAL A 65 -4.64 13.20 30.51
C VAL A 65 -4.80 14.39 31.45
N ARG A 66 -3.85 14.62 32.37
CA ARG A 66 -3.89 15.78 33.29
C ARG A 66 -3.82 17.09 32.52
N LEU A 67 -2.93 17.17 31.53
CA LEU A 67 -2.79 18.36 30.69
C LEU A 67 -4.04 18.64 29.87
N VAL A 68 -4.65 17.59 29.30
CA VAL A 68 -5.91 17.71 28.56
C VAL A 68 -7.04 18.19 29.47
N LEU A 69 -7.19 17.62 30.67
CA LEU A 69 -8.23 18.04 31.62
C LEU A 69 -8.03 19.49 32.09
N ALA A 70 -6.79 19.90 32.36
CA ALA A 70 -6.47 21.28 32.74
C ALA A 70 -6.78 22.27 31.60
N GLY A 71 -6.36 21.97 30.37
CA GLY A 71 -6.66 22.79 29.20
C GLY A 71 -8.15 22.83 28.87
N TRP A 72 -8.87 21.73 29.11
CA TRP A 72 -10.33 21.66 28.93
C TRP A 72 -11.08 22.56 29.91
N ALA A 73 -10.67 22.59 31.18
CA ALA A 73 -11.25 23.47 32.20
C ALA A 73 -10.88 24.95 32.00
N GLY A 74 -9.67 25.22 31.49
CA GLY A 74 -9.15 26.57 31.21
C GLY A 74 -9.53 27.15 29.84
N ALA A 75 -10.36 26.44 29.05
CA ALA A 75 -10.74 26.81 27.68
C ALA A 75 -9.55 26.96 26.68
N GLU A 76 -8.40 26.34 26.97
CA GLU A 76 -7.21 26.29 26.10
C GLU A 76 -7.36 25.24 25.00
N THR A 77 -8.31 25.48 24.09
CA THR A 77 -8.72 24.51 23.06
C THR A 77 -7.56 24.10 22.15
N ASP A 78 -6.64 25.01 21.83
CA ASP A 78 -5.50 24.72 20.96
C ASP A 78 -4.49 23.76 21.61
N LEU A 79 -4.24 23.89 22.92
CA LEU A 79 -3.37 22.98 23.65
C LEU A 79 -3.96 21.57 23.67
N VAL A 80 -5.26 21.46 23.98
CA VAL A 80 -5.98 20.17 23.98
C VAL A 80 -5.91 19.52 22.61
N ARG A 81 -6.18 20.27 21.53
CA ARG A 81 -6.10 19.75 20.16
C ARG A 81 -4.71 19.21 19.83
N ARG A 82 -3.64 19.98 20.13
CA ARG A 82 -2.26 19.53 19.89
C ARG A 82 -1.91 18.24 20.64
N LEU A 83 -2.36 18.10 21.89
CA LEU A 83 -2.11 16.90 22.71
C LEU A 83 -2.85 15.68 22.15
N LEU A 84 -4.10 15.84 21.71
CA LEU A 84 -4.88 14.77 21.08
C LEU A 84 -4.22 14.32 19.76
N ASP A 85 -3.82 15.26 18.92
CA ASP A 85 -3.18 14.97 17.63
C ASP A 85 -1.82 14.28 17.83
N ALA A 86 -1.03 14.71 18.81
CA ALA A 86 0.24 14.09 19.15
C ALA A 86 0.06 12.64 19.62
N HIS A 87 -0.97 12.38 20.44
CA HIS A 87 -1.27 11.02 20.89
C HIS A 87 -1.78 10.14 19.76
N LEU A 88 -2.64 10.66 18.87
CA LEU A 88 -3.10 9.94 17.68
C LEU A 88 -1.91 9.51 16.81
N ARG A 89 -1.00 10.45 16.49
CA ARG A 89 0.24 10.14 15.74
C ARG A 89 1.12 9.11 16.44
N ARG A 90 1.11 9.06 17.78
CA ARG A 90 1.86 8.05 18.54
C ARG A 90 1.21 6.67 18.41
N LEU A 91 -0.12 6.59 18.51
CA LEU A 91 -0.86 5.34 18.32
C LEU A 91 -0.68 4.79 16.90
N GLU A 92 -0.78 5.64 15.89
CA GLU A 92 -0.59 5.25 14.48
C GLU A 92 0.82 4.71 14.22
N ARG A 93 1.86 5.37 14.74
CA ARG A 93 3.24 4.87 14.65
C ARG A 93 3.41 3.54 15.37
N GLY A 94 2.81 3.38 16.55
CA GLY A 94 2.83 2.12 17.29
C GLY A 94 2.14 0.99 16.53
N LEU A 95 0.98 1.26 15.92
CA LEU A 95 0.25 0.28 15.10
C LEU A 95 1.04 -0.12 13.85
N SER A 96 1.64 0.86 13.16
CA SER A 96 2.51 0.58 12.00
C SER A 96 3.73 -0.25 12.38
N GLY A 97 4.39 0.08 13.50
CA GLY A 97 5.50 -0.71 14.04
C GLY A 97 5.09 -2.15 14.37
N ALA A 98 4.00 -2.33 15.11
CA ALA A 98 3.46 -3.65 15.45
C ALA A 98 3.10 -4.46 14.19
N ARG A 99 2.44 -3.84 13.20
CA ARG A 99 2.13 -4.48 11.91
C ARG A 99 3.39 -4.94 11.17
N ALA A 100 4.45 -4.14 11.19
CA ALA A 100 5.73 -4.51 10.60
C ALA A 100 6.34 -5.72 11.31
N GLU A 101 6.40 -5.72 12.65
CA GLU A 101 6.90 -6.85 13.44
C GLU A 101 6.10 -8.14 13.20
N PHE A 102 4.76 -8.07 13.21
CA PHE A 102 3.92 -9.23 12.91
C PHE A 102 4.12 -9.74 11.48
N SER A 103 4.41 -8.85 10.54
CA SER A 103 4.74 -9.23 9.16
C SER A 103 6.07 -10.00 9.10
N THR A 104 7.09 -9.55 9.86
CA THR A 104 8.38 -10.25 9.99
C THR A 104 8.20 -11.62 10.63
N LEU A 105 7.46 -11.72 11.74
CA LEU A 105 7.20 -13.00 12.40
C LEU A 105 6.44 -13.97 11.50
N ARG A 106 5.49 -13.46 10.71
CA ARG A 106 4.76 -14.28 9.74
C ARG A 106 5.65 -14.75 8.61
N ALA A 107 6.57 -13.92 8.11
CA ALA A 107 7.57 -14.34 7.12
C ALA A 107 8.48 -15.46 7.68
N LEU A 108 8.96 -15.33 8.92
CA LEU A 108 9.76 -16.37 9.58
C LEU A 108 9.00 -17.67 9.80
N LEU A 109 7.68 -17.60 10.05
CA LEU A 109 6.81 -18.76 10.15
C LEU A 109 6.55 -19.39 8.78
N ASP A 110 6.28 -18.58 7.76
CA ASP A 110 6.11 -19.02 6.38
C ASP A 110 7.36 -19.76 5.89
N ASP A 111 8.57 -19.27 6.20
CA ASP A 111 9.87 -19.91 5.90
C ASP A 111 10.06 -21.26 6.61
N ARG A 112 9.44 -21.42 7.78
CA ARG A 112 9.53 -22.64 8.61
C ARG A 112 8.49 -23.69 8.22
N GLU A 113 7.27 -23.25 7.92
CA GLU A 113 6.14 -24.12 7.54
C GLU A 113 6.21 -24.53 6.06
N ASN A 114 6.78 -23.68 5.21
CA ASN A 114 7.19 -24.00 3.85
C ASN A 114 8.71 -23.92 3.77
N PRO A 115 9.47 -24.99 4.05
CA PRO A 115 10.87 -25.02 3.69
C PRO A 115 10.96 -24.91 2.17
N MET A 116 11.07 -23.68 1.66
CA MET A 116 11.25 -23.38 0.25
C MET A 116 12.64 -23.85 -0.16
N THR A 117 12.72 -25.16 -0.37
CA THR A 117 13.54 -25.69 -1.42
C THR A 117 12.87 -25.18 -2.69
N SER A 118 13.44 -24.16 -3.34
CA SER A 118 13.22 -24.01 -4.78
C SER A 118 13.34 -25.42 -5.34
N PRO A 119 12.32 -26.03 -5.97
CA PRO A 119 12.59 -27.25 -6.68
C PRO A 119 13.63 -26.81 -7.72
N ARG A 120 14.89 -27.19 -7.51
CA ARG A 120 15.83 -27.40 -8.60
C ARG A 120 15.19 -28.51 -9.40
N THR A 121 14.22 -28.16 -10.22
CA THR A 121 13.61 -29.08 -11.15
C THR A 121 14.77 -29.54 -12.00
N THR A 122 15.14 -30.81 -11.85
CA THR A 122 16.29 -31.40 -12.54
C THR A 122 16.02 -31.55 -14.04
N ALA A 123 14.78 -31.27 -14.46
CA ALA A 123 14.33 -31.27 -15.83
C ALA A 123 13.90 -29.85 -16.25
N PRO A 124 14.22 -29.43 -17.48
CA PRO A 124 13.81 -28.14 -18.01
C PRO A 124 12.29 -28.07 -18.16
N VAL A 125 11.70 -26.94 -17.77
CA VAL A 125 10.29 -26.65 -17.96
C VAL A 125 10.13 -25.95 -19.31
N ARG A 126 9.33 -26.53 -20.21
CA ARG A 126 9.05 -25.98 -21.55
C ARG A 126 7.58 -25.65 -21.68
N LEU A 127 7.30 -24.45 -22.15
CA LEU A 127 5.97 -23.85 -22.22
C LEU A 127 5.74 -23.34 -23.65
N SER A 128 4.54 -23.57 -24.18
CA SER A 128 4.06 -22.84 -25.36
C SER A 128 3.30 -21.61 -24.89
N VAL A 129 3.59 -20.46 -25.47
CA VAL A 129 2.96 -19.19 -25.10
C VAL A 129 2.51 -18.47 -26.37
N PRO A 130 1.27 -17.98 -26.44
CA PRO A 130 0.84 -17.11 -27.54
C PRO A 130 1.71 -15.85 -27.59
N ALA A 131 2.38 -15.63 -28.72
CA ALA A 131 3.33 -14.51 -28.84
C ALA A 131 2.66 -13.14 -28.63
N PRO A 132 1.44 -12.86 -29.16
CA PRO A 132 0.74 -11.60 -28.90
C PRO A 132 0.40 -11.40 -27.42
N GLY A 133 0.05 -12.48 -26.70
CA GLY A 133 -0.27 -12.43 -25.28
C GLY A 133 0.95 -12.12 -24.42
N LEU A 134 2.08 -12.79 -24.71
CA LEU A 134 3.35 -12.52 -24.03
C LEU A 134 3.87 -11.11 -24.34
N ALA A 135 3.72 -10.64 -25.58
CA ALA A 135 4.14 -9.30 -25.99
C ALA A 135 3.36 -8.22 -25.22
N ALA A 136 2.03 -8.34 -25.19
CA ALA A 136 1.17 -7.44 -24.44
C ALA A 136 1.48 -7.48 -22.93
N ALA A 137 1.74 -8.66 -22.37
CA ALA A 137 2.07 -8.80 -20.96
C ALA A 137 3.42 -8.17 -20.60
N LEU A 138 4.45 -8.32 -21.46
CA LEU A 138 5.74 -7.66 -21.31
C LEU A 138 5.63 -6.13 -21.45
N ASP A 139 4.90 -5.65 -22.46
CA ASP A 139 4.61 -4.22 -22.67
C ASP A 139 3.90 -3.60 -21.45
N ALA A 140 3.00 -4.36 -20.82
CA ALA A 140 2.24 -3.92 -19.66
C ALA A 140 3.05 -3.84 -18.37
N VAL A 141 4.22 -4.51 -18.25
CA VAL A 141 4.95 -4.57 -16.97
C VAL A 141 6.38 -4.05 -17.01
N ARG A 142 7.10 -4.12 -18.14
CA ARG A 142 8.55 -3.84 -18.19
C ARG A 142 8.92 -2.45 -17.64
N TYR A 143 8.02 -1.47 -17.79
CA TYR A 143 8.24 -0.09 -17.37
C TYR A 143 8.40 0.05 -15.85
N ALA A 144 7.88 -0.91 -15.06
CA ALA A 144 7.91 -0.88 -13.61
C ALA A 144 9.14 -1.57 -13.00
N ALA A 145 10.05 -2.12 -13.80
CA ALA A 145 11.29 -2.72 -13.30
C ALA A 145 12.22 -1.64 -12.72
N GLY A 146 12.86 -1.95 -11.59
CA GLY A 146 13.78 -1.04 -10.92
C GLY A 146 15.12 -0.90 -11.64
N ALA A 147 15.75 0.27 -11.48
CA ALA A 147 17.12 0.52 -11.94
C ALA A 147 18.10 0.75 -10.78
N ASP A 148 17.64 0.53 -9.54
CA ASP A 148 18.42 0.76 -8.32
C ASP A 148 19.48 -0.34 -8.15
N PRO A 149 20.79 -0.01 -8.23
CA PRO A 149 21.85 -0.99 -8.10
C PRO A 149 21.95 -1.57 -6.68
N GLU A 150 21.38 -0.92 -5.66
CA GLU A 150 21.31 -1.47 -4.30
C GLU A 150 20.26 -2.58 -4.18
N LEU A 151 19.31 -2.65 -5.13
CA LEU A 151 18.20 -3.60 -5.14
C LEU A 151 18.17 -4.40 -6.45
N PRO A 152 19.24 -5.19 -6.73
CA PRO A 152 19.38 -5.90 -8.00
C PRO A 152 18.24 -6.91 -8.24
N MET A 153 17.57 -7.40 -7.19
CA MET A 153 16.42 -8.29 -7.32
C MET A 153 15.20 -7.65 -8.02
N LEU A 154 15.14 -6.31 -8.05
CA LEU A 154 14.08 -5.53 -8.69
C LEU A 154 14.44 -5.14 -10.13
N GLY A 155 15.67 -5.41 -10.58
CA GLY A 155 16.18 -5.12 -11.92
C GLY A 155 15.63 -6.01 -13.04
N GLY A 156 14.52 -6.70 -12.79
CA GLY A 156 13.95 -7.68 -13.70
C GLY A 156 12.45 -7.86 -13.52
N ILE A 157 11.91 -8.79 -14.29
CA ILE A 157 10.51 -9.15 -14.33
C ILE A 157 10.38 -10.57 -13.78
N LEU A 158 9.61 -10.74 -12.72
CA LEU A 158 9.24 -12.05 -12.22
C LEU A 158 8.31 -12.75 -13.20
N PHE A 159 8.69 -13.94 -13.64
CA PHE A 159 7.87 -14.88 -14.38
C PHE A 159 7.39 -15.93 -13.38
N ASP A 160 6.09 -15.91 -13.10
CA ASP A 160 5.42 -16.83 -12.16
C ASP A 160 4.45 -17.72 -12.95
N VAL A 161 4.88 -18.96 -13.19
CA VAL A 161 4.14 -19.98 -13.94
C VAL A 161 3.39 -20.87 -12.96
N GLU A 162 2.07 -20.93 -13.12
CA GLU A 162 1.20 -21.75 -12.28
C GLU A 162 -0.01 -22.21 -13.10
N GLY A 163 -0.17 -23.53 -13.27
CA GLY A 163 -1.23 -24.09 -14.11
C GLY A 163 -1.12 -23.61 -15.56
N ASP A 164 -2.21 -23.07 -16.11
CA ASP A 164 -2.33 -22.56 -17.48
C ASP A 164 -1.96 -21.06 -17.62
N ALA A 165 -1.34 -20.49 -16.59
CA ALA A 165 -1.05 -19.06 -16.51
C ALA A 165 0.44 -18.77 -16.34
N LEU A 166 0.95 -17.84 -17.13
CA LEU A 166 2.19 -17.12 -16.86
C LEU A 166 1.83 -15.71 -16.40
N ARG A 167 2.18 -15.38 -15.16
CA ARG A 167 2.08 -14.02 -14.62
C ARG A 167 3.43 -13.35 -14.70
N LEU A 168 3.44 -12.12 -15.19
CA LEU A 168 4.61 -11.26 -15.24
C LEU A 168 4.43 -10.15 -14.22
N VAL A 169 5.45 -9.91 -13.40
CA VAL A 169 5.41 -8.89 -12.35
C VAL A 169 6.71 -8.10 -12.35
N ALA A 170 6.61 -6.78 -12.35
CA ALA A 170 7.74 -5.87 -12.20
C ALA A 170 7.44 -4.81 -11.15
N THR A 171 8.45 -4.42 -10.37
CA THR A 171 8.31 -3.39 -9.32
C THR A 171 9.65 -2.71 -9.04
N ASP A 172 9.59 -1.45 -8.62
CA ASP A 172 10.74 -0.62 -8.25
C ASP A 172 10.62 -0.04 -6.83
N ARG A 173 9.79 -0.68 -5.98
CA ARG A 173 9.32 -0.23 -4.63
C ARG A 173 8.23 0.82 -4.62
N TYR A 174 8.07 1.61 -5.68
CA TYR A 174 7.14 2.74 -5.71
C TYR A 174 5.97 2.50 -6.64
N ARG A 175 6.15 1.61 -7.60
CA ARG A 175 5.11 1.09 -8.46
C ARG A 175 5.26 -0.40 -8.65
N MET A 176 4.18 -1.03 -9.06
CA MET A 176 4.15 -2.42 -9.46
C MET A 176 3.23 -2.57 -10.66
N ALA A 177 3.62 -3.41 -11.60
CA ALA A 177 2.77 -3.79 -12.73
C ALA A 177 2.66 -5.31 -12.78
N VAL A 178 1.45 -5.80 -13.01
CA VAL A 178 1.12 -7.22 -13.11
C VAL A 178 0.35 -7.44 -14.40
N ALA A 179 0.74 -8.46 -15.17
CA ALA A 179 0.02 -8.91 -16.34
C ALA A 179 -0.01 -10.44 -16.40
N ARG A 180 -0.95 -11.00 -17.15
CA ARG A 180 -1.08 -12.44 -17.36
C ARG A 180 -1.18 -12.76 -18.84
N THR A 181 -0.56 -13.88 -19.23
CA THR A 181 -0.86 -14.56 -20.48
C THR A 181 -1.18 -16.04 -20.22
N ALA A 182 -1.96 -16.64 -21.11
CA ALA A 182 -2.17 -18.09 -21.12
C ALA A 182 -0.87 -18.80 -21.51
N VAL A 183 -0.67 -20.00 -20.99
CA VAL A 183 0.40 -20.92 -21.37
C VAL A 183 -0.11 -22.34 -21.50
N ASP A 184 0.45 -23.07 -22.46
CA ASP A 184 0.19 -24.49 -22.67
C ASP A 184 1.45 -25.32 -22.35
N GLY A 185 1.24 -26.57 -21.96
CA GLY A 185 2.32 -27.53 -21.71
C GLY A 185 2.88 -27.54 -20.29
N HIS A 186 2.31 -26.76 -19.34
CA HIS A 186 2.67 -26.83 -17.93
C HIS A 186 1.71 -27.74 -17.13
N GLY A 187 2.21 -28.90 -16.69
CA GLY A 187 1.51 -29.78 -15.74
C GLY A 187 2.26 -29.99 -14.42
N GLY A 188 3.28 -29.16 -14.16
CA GLY A 188 4.22 -29.32 -13.05
C GLY A 188 3.91 -28.44 -11.83
N PRO A 189 4.78 -28.47 -10.81
CA PRO A 189 4.72 -27.53 -9.70
C PRO A 189 5.00 -26.10 -10.19
N ARG A 190 4.50 -25.11 -9.44
CA ARG A 190 4.73 -23.68 -9.68
C ARG A 190 6.22 -23.37 -9.89
N VAL A 191 6.52 -22.55 -10.90
CA VAL A 191 7.89 -22.11 -11.22
C VAL A 191 7.96 -20.60 -11.13
N GLN A 192 8.98 -20.10 -10.42
CA GLN A 192 9.25 -18.67 -10.34
C GLN A 192 10.69 -18.39 -10.75
N VAL A 193 10.86 -17.50 -11.73
CA VAL A 193 12.17 -17.02 -12.16
C VAL A 193 12.12 -15.52 -12.41
N THR A 194 13.17 -14.81 -12.03
CA THR A 194 13.26 -13.36 -12.27
C THR A 194 14.13 -13.09 -13.49
N VAL A 195 13.52 -12.64 -14.58
CA VAL A 195 14.19 -12.39 -15.86
C VAL A 195 14.75 -10.96 -15.87
N PRO A 196 16.06 -10.74 -16.09
CA PRO A 196 16.63 -9.39 -16.15
C PRO A 196 15.92 -8.53 -17.22
N LEU A 197 15.75 -7.24 -16.96
CA LEU A 197 15.01 -6.34 -17.86
C LEU A 197 15.56 -6.36 -19.29
N ALA A 198 16.88 -6.31 -19.46
CA ALA A 198 17.51 -6.34 -20.78
C ALA A 198 17.21 -7.64 -21.56
N LEU A 199 17.08 -8.77 -20.86
CA LEU A 199 16.70 -10.04 -21.48
C LEU A 199 15.21 -10.05 -21.82
N ALA A 200 14.36 -9.50 -20.96
CA ALA A 200 12.93 -9.35 -21.24
C ALA A 200 12.66 -8.42 -22.44
N ASP A 201 13.44 -7.35 -22.61
CA ASP A 201 13.36 -6.47 -23.78
C ASP A 201 13.80 -7.18 -25.05
N ALA A 202 14.87 -7.97 -25.00
CA ALA A 202 15.31 -8.82 -26.11
C ALA A 202 14.23 -9.87 -26.47
N MET A 203 13.60 -10.49 -25.48
CA MET A 203 12.48 -11.41 -25.68
C MET A 203 11.31 -10.71 -26.37
N ARG A 204 10.91 -9.52 -25.89
CA ARG A 204 9.81 -8.74 -26.46
C ARG A 204 10.05 -8.40 -27.94
N ALA A 205 11.28 -8.08 -28.33
CA ALA A 205 11.63 -7.75 -29.71
C ALA A 205 11.48 -8.94 -30.68
N LEU A 206 11.47 -10.17 -30.17
CA LEU A 206 11.30 -11.38 -30.99
C LEU A 206 9.84 -11.74 -31.24
N LEU A 207 8.89 -11.16 -30.49
CA LEU A 207 7.49 -11.57 -30.52
C LEU A 207 6.69 -11.00 -31.71
N ASP A 208 7.25 -10.05 -32.45
CA ASP A 208 6.54 -9.40 -33.56
C ASP A 208 6.38 -10.36 -34.75
N GLY A 209 5.13 -10.57 -35.17
CA GLY A 209 4.77 -11.40 -36.33
C GLY A 209 4.74 -12.90 -36.07
N GLU A 210 4.93 -13.34 -34.82
CA GLU A 210 4.85 -14.74 -34.42
C GLU A 210 3.46 -15.09 -33.89
N ALA A 211 3.02 -16.34 -34.09
CA ALA A 211 1.76 -16.83 -33.53
C ALA A 211 1.96 -17.42 -32.12
N GLU A 212 2.98 -18.25 -31.97
CA GLU A 212 3.36 -18.92 -30.73
C GLU A 212 4.88 -18.94 -30.59
N VAL A 213 5.33 -18.99 -29.33
CA VAL A 213 6.73 -19.06 -28.95
C VAL A 213 6.94 -20.09 -27.86
N ARG A 214 8.15 -20.66 -27.81
CA ARG A 214 8.52 -21.62 -26.78
C ARG A 214 9.35 -20.93 -25.71
N LEU A 215 8.87 -20.95 -24.47
CA LEU A 215 9.61 -20.49 -23.30
C LEU A 215 10.16 -21.70 -22.54
N THR A 216 11.47 -21.74 -22.35
CA THR A 216 12.17 -22.79 -21.61
C THR A 216 12.85 -22.21 -20.39
N VAL A 217 12.60 -22.82 -19.23
CA VAL A 217 13.30 -22.53 -17.97
C VAL A 217 14.11 -23.77 -17.60
N ASP A 218 15.43 -23.65 -17.61
CA ASP A 218 16.36 -24.72 -17.28
C ASP A 218 17.35 -24.22 -16.22
N GLY A 219 17.11 -24.60 -14.96
CA GLY A 219 17.89 -24.12 -13.83
C GLY A 219 17.87 -22.59 -13.71
N ASP A 220 19.03 -21.97 -13.89
CA ASP A 220 19.23 -20.51 -13.85
C ASP A 220 19.17 -19.85 -15.23
N ARG A 221 18.83 -20.59 -16.28
CA ARG A 221 18.75 -20.08 -17.65
C ARG A 221 17.31 -20.05 -18.13
N VAL A 222 16.91 -18.93 -18.70
CA VAL A 222 15.65 -18.77 -19.42
C VAL A 222 15.92 -18.53 -20.91
N THR A 223 15.16 -19.19 -21.77
CA THR A 223 15.28 -19.13 -23.23
C THR A 223 13.91 -18.95 -23.85
N LEU A 224 13.76 -17.98 -24.73
CA LEU A 224 12.61 -17.80 -25.61
C LEU A 224 13.02 -18.11 -27.05
N GLU A 225 12.30 -19.03 -27.71
CA GLU A 225 12.53 -19.42 -29.11
C GLU A 225 11.29 -19.09 -29.95
N THR A 226 11.52 -18.57 -31.16
CA THR A 226 10.46 -18.34 -32.16
C THR A 226 10.65 -19.23 -33.40
N GLY A 227 9.54 -19.51 -34.10
CA GLY A 227 9.49 -20.43 -35.25
C GLY A 227 9.58 -21.92 -34.86
N GLY A 228 9.04 -22.80 -35.71
CA GLY A 228 8.95 -24.25 -35.47
C GLY A 228 10.31 -24.96 -35.24
N THR A 229 11.42 -24.29 -35.56
CA THR A 229 12.80 -24.78 -35.44
C THR A 229 13.77 -23.84 -34.70
N GLY A 230 13.29 -22.77 -34.05
CA GLY A 230 14.15 -21.89 -33.24
C GLY A 230 15.08 -20.96 -34.05
N GLU A 231 14.62 -20.42 -35.18
CA GLU A 231 15.44 -19.54 -36.04
C GLU A 231 15.87 -18.24 -35.33
N ARG A 232 15.09 -17.79 -34.34
CA ARG A 232 15.42 -16.64 -33.50
C ARG A 232 15.23 -17.02 -32.03
N GLN A 233 16.20 -16.66 -31.21
CA GLN A 233 16.14 -16.93 -29.77
C GLN A 233 16.73 -15.79 -28.94
N ALA A 234 16.18 -15.59 -27.74
CA ALA A 234 16.74 -14.76 -26.69
C ALA A 234 16.95 -15.63 -25.46
N ALA A 235 18.18 -15.68 -24.93
CA ALA A 235 18.51 -16.52 -23.79
C ALA A 235 19.49 -15.82 -22.86
N GLY A 236 19.34 -16.06 -21.56
CA GLY A 236 20.24 -15.50 -20.56
C GLY A 236 19.99 -16.04 -19.16
N GLN A 237 20.80 -15.57 -18.22
CA GLN A 237 20.68 -15.97 -16.82
C GLN A 237 19.55 -15.21 -16.12
N VAL A 238 18.84 -15.90 -15.25
CA VAL A 238 17.87 -15.32 -14.32
C VAL A 238 18.61 -14.62 -13.18
N LEU A 239 17.97 -13.66 -12.54
CA LEU A 239 18.50 -13.04 -11.32
C LEU A 239 18.43 -14.05 -10.18
N GLY A 240 19.57 -14.29 -9.52
CA GLY A 240 19.70 -15.23 -8.39
C GLY A 240 19.17 -14.69 -7.06
N HIS A 241 18.19 -13.80 -7.09
CA HIS A 241 17.62 -13.15 -5.92
C HIS A 241 16.11 -13.37 -5.86
N ASP A 242 15.59 -13.48 -4.64
CA ASP A 242 14.16 -13.65 -4.42
C ASP A 242 13.41 -12.35 -4.76
N PHE A 243 12.33 -12.50 -5.54
CA PHE A 243 11.44 -11.40 -5.86
C PHE A 243 10.42 -11.20 -4.72
N PRO A 244 10.06 -9.95 -4.36
CA PRO A 244 9.07 -9.72 -3.31
C PRO A 244 7.73 -10.44 -3.51
N ASP A 245 7.08 -10.86 -2.42
CA ASP A 245 5.74 -11.49 -2.50
C ASP A 245 4.67 -10.48 -2.91
N TYR A 246 4.45 -10.38 -4.22
CA TYR A 246 3.49 -9.49 -4.84
C TYR A 246 2.03 -9.89 -4.56
N ARG A 247 1.74 -11.15 -4.22
CA ARG A 247 0.36 -11.66 -4.09
C ARG A 247 -0.40 -10.97 -2.95
N ARG A 248 0.32 -10.48 -1.94
CA ARG A 248 -0.25 -9.67 -0.84
C ARG A 248 -0.78 -8.32 -1.34
N LEU A 249 -0.15 -7.75 -2.36
CA LEU A 249 -0.51 -6.46 -2.96
C LEU A 249 -1.63 -6.56 -4.00
N VAL A 250 -1.91 -7.77 -4.52
CA VAL A 250 -3.03 -8.02 -5.45
C VAL A 250 -4.40 -7.96 -4.73
N ARG A 251 -4.44 -8.22 -3.42
CA ARG A 251 -5.68 -8.29 -2.62
C ARG A 251 -6.05 -6.97 -1.94
N LEU A 252 -5.91 -5.84 -2.63
CA LEU A 252 -6.34 -4.55 -2.07
C LEU A 252 -7.88 -4.47 -2.06
N PRO A 253 -8.48 -3.95 -0.97
CA PRO A 253 -9.94 -3.77 -0.90
C PRO A 253 -10.41 -2.80 -1.98
N ALA A 254 -11.58 -3.08 -2.56
CA ALA A 254 -12.17 -2.25 -3.60
C ALA A 254 -12.35 -0.80 -3.10
N GLY A 255 -11.75 0.14 -3.83
CA GLY A 255 -11.85 1.57 -3.58
C GLY A 255 -12.96 2.23 -4.40
N ARG A 256 -13.01 3.57 -4.37
CA ARG A 256 -13.81 4.35 -5.32
C ARG A 256 -13.24 4.14 -6.72
N ARG A 257 -14.07 3.68 -7.66
CA ARG A 257 -13.67 3.44 -9.06
C ARG A 257 -14.06 4.65 -9.89
N ALA A 258 -13.12 5.15 -10.68
CA ALA A 258 -13.34 6.25 -11.60
C ALA A 258 -12.85 5.87 -13.00
N PRO A 259 -13.75 5.73 -13.98
CA PRO A 259 -13.37 5.48 -15.36
C PRO A 259 -12.74 6.74 -15.96
N VAL A 260 -11.70 6.56 -16.76
CA VAL A 260 -11.02 7.64 -17.48
C VAL A 260 -10.90 7.32 -18.97
N ASP A 261 -11.08 8.35 -19.79
CA ASP A 261 -10.64 8.36 -21.19
C ASP A 261 -9.13 8.58 -21.21
N VAL A 262 -8.36 7.58 -21.65
CA VAL A 262 -6.90 7.59 -21.54
C VAL A 262 -6.27 8.73 -22.34
N PRO A 263 -6.65 9.00 -23.61
CA PRO A 263 -6.09 10.12 -24.35
C PRO A 263 -6.31 11.47 -23.67
N ALA A 264 -7.56 11.77 -23.27
CA ALA A 264 -7.88 13.03 -22.60
C ALA A 264 -7.22 13.15 -21.23
N PHE A 265 -7.25 12.09 -20.43
CA PHE A 265 -6.69 12.10 -19.08
C PHE A 265 -5.17 12.17 -19.10
N ARG A 266 -4.50 11.47 -20.02
CA ARG A 266 -3.05 11.55 -20.19
C ARG A 266 -2.61 12.96 -20.60
N GLU A 267 -3.37 13.61 -21.48
CA GLU A 267 -3.10 14.99 -21.87
C GLU A 267 -3.31 15.97 -20.71
N ALA A 268 -4.37 15.76 -19.92
CA ALA A 268 -4.60 16.51 -18.69
C ALA A 268 -3.44 16.30 -17.69
N VAL A 269 -3.00 15.07 -17.46
CA VAL A 269 -1.83 14.76 -16.61
C VAL A 269 -0.55 15.35 -17.18
N ARG A 270 -0.40 15.51 -18.50
CA ARG A 270 0.80 16.07 -19.11
C ARG A 270 0.87 17.60 -19.02
N THR A 271 -0.27 18.28 -19.12
CA THR A 271 -0.36 19.75 -19.22
C THR A 271 -0.89 20.43 -17.96
N GLY A 272 -1.58 19.68 -17.11
CA GLY A 272 -2.21 20.18 -15.90
C GLY A 272 -1.23 20.43 -14.76
N PRO A 273 -1.75 20.91 -13.61
CA PRO A 273 -0.97 21.33 -12.45
C PRO A 273 0.04 20.27 -12.00
N VAL A 274 1.18 20.73 -11.50
CA VAL A 274 2.25 19.88 -10.96
C VAL A 274 2.74 20.48 -9.66
N ARG A 275 2.87 19.65 -8.61
CA ARG A 275 3.65 20.03 -7.43
C ARG A 275 5.09 19.60 -7.66
N ALA A 276 5.94 20.56 -8.00
CA ALA A 276 7.32 20.34 -8.38
C ALA A 276 8.26 20.36 -7.17
N GLY A 277 9.31 19.54 -7.21
CA GLY A 277 10.37 19.55 -6.19
C GLY A 277 9.98 18.93 -4.85
N GLU A 278 8.84 18.25 -4.77
CA GLU A 278 8.43 17.48 -3.60
C GLU A 278 9.36 16.28 -3.42
N VAL A 279 9.85 16.12 -2.20
CA VAL A 279 10.80 15.07 -1.86
C VAL A 279 10.01 13.83 -1.46
N ARG A 280 10.23 12.71 -2.16
CA ARG A 280 9.60 11.44 -1.77
C ARG A 280 10.09 11.04 -0.38
N ALA A 281 9.19 11.04 0.59
CA ALA A 281 9.51 10.73 1.99
C ALA A 281 10.22 9.37 2.20
N GLN A 282 10.11 8.45 1.23
CA GLN A 282 10.71 7.12 1.28
C GLN A 282 12.20 7.05 0.89
N ASP A 283 12.70 7.96 0.03
CA ASP A 283 14.09 7.92 -0.48
C ASP A 283 14.75 9.28 -0.70
N GLY A 284 14.07 10.38 -0.43
CA GLY A 284 14.67 11.71 -0.56
C GLY A 284 14.79 12.21 -2.01
N VAL A 285 14.24 11.50 -2.99
CA VAL A 285 14.38 11.87 -4.40
C VAL A 285 13.30 12.89 -4.78
N PRO A 286 13.67 14.07 -5.33
CA PRO A 286 12.71 15.03 -5.86
C PRO A 286 11.89 14.41 -6.98
N CYS A 287 10.59 14.61 -6.96
CA CYS A 287 9.73 14.21 -8.06
C CYS A 287 8.55 15.17 -8.26
N ASP A 288 8.08 15.20 -9.49
CA ASP A 288 6.88 15.93 -9.87
C ASP A 288 5.64 15.13 -9.52
N LEU A 289 4.73 15.73 -8.75
CA LEU A 289 3.50 15.08 -8.32
C LEU A 289 2.29 15.57 -9.12
N SER A 290 1.45 14.61 -9.49
CA SER A 290 0.07 14.85 -9.92
C SER A 290 -0.85 14.56 -8.74
N VAL A 291 -1.61 15.57 -8.32
CA VAL A 291 -2.60 15.45 -7.23
C VAL A 291 -3.94 15.13 -7.85
N LEU A 292 -4.49 13.96 -7.53
CA LEU A 292 -5.73 13.45 -8.08
C LEU A 292 -6.86 13.64 -7.08
N GLU A 293 -7.99 14.17 -7.56
CA GLU A 293 -9.23 14.32 -6.80
C GLU A 293 -10.34 13.53 -7.50
N VAL A 294 -11.12 12.79 -6.72
CA VAL A 294 -12.33 12.12 -7.20
C VAL A 294 -13.52 13.02 -6.88
N THR A 295 -14.13 13.59 -7.91
CA THR A 295 -15.27 14.50 -7.78
C THR A 295 -16.55 13.75 -7.39
N ALA A 296 -17.55 14.50 -6.91
CA ALA A 296 -18.81 13.93 -6.44
C ALA A 296 -19.60 13.15 -7.51
N ASP A 297 -19.37 13.43 -8.79
CA ASP A 297 -19.94 12.71 -9.94
C ASP A 297 -19.19 11.42 -10.30
N GLY A 298 -18.11 11.09 -9.57
CA GLY A 298 -17.30 9.89 -9.77
C GLY A 298 -16.24 10.02 -10.87
N SER A 299 -16.02 11.22 -11.42
CA SER A 299 -14.91 11.49 -12.34
C SER A 299 -13.62 11.82 -11.58
N VAL A 300 -12.47 11.76 -12.27
CA VAL A 300 -11.16 12.11 -11.71
C VAL A 300 -10.65 13.36 -12.39
N ALA A 301 -10.22 14.32 -11.59
CA ALA A 301 -9.58 15.54 -12.05
C ALA A 301 -8.22 15.73 -11.35
N LEU A 302 -7.39 16.58 -11.94
CA LEU A 302 -6.19 17.08 -11.29
C LEU A 302 -6.59 18.24 -10.38
N ALA A 303 -6.24 18.12 -9.10
CA ALA A 303 -6.47 19.18 -8.13
C ALA A 303 -5.64 20.42 -8.48
N GLY A 304 -6.27 21.60 -8.39
CA GLY A 304 -5.60 22.89 -8.46
C GLY A 304 -5.01 23.32 -7.12
N ASP A 305 -4.39 24.50 -7.08
CA ASP A 305 -3.91 25.11 -5.83
C ASP A 305 -5.10 25.40 -4.89
N GLY A 306 -5.09 24.79 -3.71
CA GLY A 306 -6.10 24.99 -2.66
C GLY A 306 -7.10 23.84 -2.42
N ALA A 307 -6.91 22.67 -3.04
CA ALA A 307 -7.67 21.48 -2.68
C ALA A 307 -7.37 21.02 -1.24
N ASP A 308 -8.38 20.51 -0.52
CA ASP A 308 -8.18 19.94 0.82
C ASP A 308 -7.35 18.66 0.71
N ASP A 309 -6.12 18.71 1.22
CA ASP A 309 -5.14 17.62 1.15
C ASP A 309 -5.65 16.30 1.80
N ARG A 310 -6.78 16.32 2.50
CA ARG A 310 -7.40 15.16 3.17
C ARG A 310 -8.17 14.21 2.25
N GLU A 311 -8.59 14.64 1.06
CA GLU A 311 -9.37 13.80 0.13
C GLU A 311 -8.69 13.52 -1.21
N VAL A 312 -7.47 14.03 -1.39
CA VAL A 312 -6.69 13.87 -2.63
C VAL A 312 -5.67 12.74 -2.53
N VAL A 313 -5.28 12.20 -3.69
CA VAL A 313 -4.20 11.21 -3.82
C VAL A 313 -3.10 11.81 -4.67
N ALA A 314 -1.93 12.06 -4.08
CA ALA A 314 -0.76 12.52 -4.81
C ALA A 314 0.08 11.33 -5.27
N VAL A 315 0.41 11.28 -6.57
CA VAL A 315 1.28 10.25 -7.15
C VAL A 315 2.36 10.89 -7.99
N ASN A 316 3.48 10.19 -8.17
CA ASN A 316 4.52 10.59 -9.10
C ASN A 316 3.95 10.67 -10.53
N ARG A 317 4.07 11.85 -11.15
CA ARG A 317 3.52 12.16 -12.48
C ARG A 317 4.10 11.28 -13.57
N ALA A 318 5.42 11.05 -13.55
CA ALA A 318 6.08 10.20 -14.54
C ALA A 318 5.56 8.75 -14.45
N PHE A 319 5.45 8.22 -13.22
CA PHE A 319 4.94 6.87 -13.02
C PHE A 319 3.47 6.73 -13.43
N LEU A 320 2.65 7.76 -13.20
CA LEU A 320 1.26 7.79 -13.68
C LEU A 320 1.20 7.77 -15.21
N LEU A 321 2.01 8.58 -15.89
CA LEU A 321 2.05 8.60 -17.35
C LEU A 321 2.51 7.27 -17.95
N ASP A 322 3.51 6.62 -17.34
CA ASP A 322 3.98 5.30 -17.76
C ASP A 322 2.87 4.25 -17.62
N ALA A 323 2.18 4.23 -16.48
CA ALA A 323 1.09 3.29 -16.21
C ALA A 323 -0.10 3.48 -17.17
N LEU A 324 -0.45 4.74 -17.49
CA LEU A 324 -1.47 5.06 -18.48
C LEU A 324 -1.06 4.62 -19.89
N ALA A 325 0.23 4.72 -20.23
CA ALA A 325 0.76 4.25 -21.51
C ALA A 325 0.70 2.71 -21.63
N ALA A 326 1.05 2.01 -20.56
CA ALA A 326 1.12 0.55 -20.51
C ALA A 326 -0.25 -0.14 -20.51
N GLY A 327 -1.31 0.53 -20.06
CA GLY A 327 -2.66 -0.03 -19.94
C GLY A 327 -3.35 -0.43 -21.24
N ALA A 328 -2.78 -0.07 -22.41
CA ALA A 328 -3.24 -0.46 -23.75
C ALA A 328 -4.77 -0.36 -23.94
N GLY A 329 -5.28 0.84 -24.25
CA GLY A 329 -6.68 1.07 -24.57
C GLY A 329 -7.10 2.51 -24.35
N ASP A 330 -8.26 2.87 -24.88
CA ASP A 330 -8.79 4.23 -24.76
C ASP A 330 -9.49 4.46 -23.42
N ARG A 331 -9.74 3.39 -22.64
CA ARG A 331 -10.44 3.44 -21.36
C ARG A 331 -9.73 2.63 -20.28
N LEU A 332 -9.52 3.26 -19.14
CA LEU A 332 -9.00 2.62 -17.93
C LEU A 332 -9.89 2.98 -16.73
N VAL A 333 -9.74 2.22 -15.65
CA VAL A 333 -10.40 2.47 -14.38
C VAL A 333 -9.34 2.73 -13.32
N LEU A 334 -9.40 3.89 -12.68
CA LEU A 334 -8.57 4.23 -11.52
C LEU A 334 -9.36 3.88 -10.25
N GLU A 335 -8.73 3.14 -9.35
CA GLU A 335 -9.33 2.72 -8.07
C GLU A 335 -8.59 3.40 -6.91
N PHE A 336 -9.33 4.20 -6.16
CA PHE A 336 -8.83 5.03 -5.07
C PHE A 336 -9.24 4.45 -3.71
N GLY A 337 -8.24 4.14 -2.87
CA GLY A 337 -8.45 3.83 -1.47
C GLY A 337 -8.44 5.09 -0.59
N ALA A 338 -7.96 4.95 0.65
CA ALA A 338 -7.59 6.09 1.48
C ALA A 338 -6.43 6.90 0.85
N PRO A 339 -6.19 8.16 1.23
CA PRO A 339 -5.07 8.97 0.70
C PRO A 339 -3.68 8.34 0.81
N THR A 340 -3.51 7.40 1.74
CA THR A 340 -2.26 6.66 1.97
C THR A 340 -2.26 5.25 1.35
N ALA A 341 -3.37 4.85 0.73
CA ALA A 341 -3.49 3.57 0.04
C ALA A 341 -3.00 3.71 -1.42
N PRO A 342 -2.47 2.61 -2.01
CA PRO A 342 -2.04 2.62 -3.40
C PRO A 342 -3.17 2.99 -4.38
N LEU A 343 -2.82 3.74 -5.42
CA LEU A 343 -3.68 3.94 -6.58
C LEU A 343 -3.56 2.71 -7.48
N VAL A 344 -4.67 2.10 -7.86
CA VAL A 344 -4.69 0.97 -8.78
C VAL A 344 -5.28 1.39 -10.12
N ILE A 345 -4.65 1.00 -11.21
CA ILE A 345 -5.06 1.31 -12.58
C ILE A 345 -5.32 -0.02 -13.29
N ARG A 346 -6.55 -0.23 -13.74
CA ARG A 346 -7.01 -1.48 -14.37
C ARG A 346 -7.61 -1.23 -15.73
N ARG A 347 -7.61 -2.28 -16.56
CA ARG A 347 -8.43 -2.33 -17.76
C ARG A 347 -9.85 -2.76 -17.37
N PRO A 348 -10.90 -2.19 -17.98
CA PRO A 348 -12.27 -2.61 -17.70
C PRO A 348 -12.54 -4.07 -18.11
N ASP A 349 -11.83 -4.55 -19.13
CA ASP A 349 -12.03 -5.88 -19.72
C ASP A 349 -11.08 -6.96 -19.15
N ASP A 350 -10.11 -6.56 -18.31
CA ASP A 350 -9.13 -7.46 -17.71
C ASP A 350 -8.75 -6.98 -16.30
N GLU A 351 -9.34 -7.62 -15.28
CA GLU A 351 -9.05 -7.31 -13.88
C GLU A 351 -7.71 -7.89 -13.40
N HIS A 352 -7.13 -8.84 -14.13
CA HIS A 352 -5.88 -9.52 -13.75
C HIS A 352 -4.64 -8.73 -14.18
N THR A 353 -4.77 -7.86 -15.17
CA THR A 353 -3.73 -6.92 -15.57
C THR A 353 -3.96 -5.56 -14.92
N PHE A 354 -3.02 -5.14 -14.08
CA PHE A 354 -3.14 -3.87 -13.36
C PHE A 354 -1.79 -3.25 -13.03
N SER A 355 -1.82 -1.94 -12.84
CA SER A 355 -0.70 -1.16 -12.31
C SER A 355 -1.06 -0.60 -10.94
N LEU A 356 -0.08 -0.50 -10.06
CA LEU A 356 -0.21 0.02 -8.71
C LEU A 356 0.84 1.11 -8.52
N LEU A 357 0.42 2.29 -8.05
CA LEU A 357 1.30 3.40 -7.71
C LEU A 357 1.17 3.72 -6.23
N MET A 358 2.30 3.81 -5.54
CA MET A 358 2.34 4.23 -4.15
C MET A 358 2.08 5.73 -4.05
N PRO A 359 1.19 6.20 -3.16
CA PRO A 359 0.96 7.61 -2.97
C PRO A 359 2.16 8.27 -2.28
N VAL A 360 2.36 9.54 -2.59
CA VAL A 360 3.31 10.41 -1.89
C VAL A 360 2.53 11.21 -0.85
N ARG A 361 3.03 11.24 0.38
CA ARG A 361 2.43 12.07 1.43
C ARG A 361 2.76 13.52 1.12
N LEU A 362 1.74 14.35 1.02
CA LEU A 362 1.89 15.81 0.98
C LEU A 362 2.22 16.26 2.41
N GLU A 363 3.29 17.04 2.58
CA GLU A 363 3.58 17.72 3.84
C GLU A 363 2.77 19.04 3.86
N ASN A 364 2.00 19.25 4.93
CA ASN A 364 1.20 20.47 5.14
C ASN A 364 2.05 21.67 5.55
#